data_AF-A0A9N8E9M6-F1
#
_entry.id   AF-A0A9N8E9M6-F1
#
_cell.length_a   1.000
_cell.length_b   1.000
_cell.length_c   1.000
_cell.angle_alpha   90.00
_cell.angle_beta   90.00
_cell.angle_gamma   90.00
#
_symmetry.space_group_name_H-M   'P 1'
#
loop_
_entity.id
_entity.type
_entity.pdbx_description
1 polymer ?
#
loop_
_entity_poly.entity_id
_entity_poly.type
_entity_poly.pdbx_seq_one_letter_code
_entity_poly.pdbx_strand_id
1 'polypeptide(L)'
;MRISATPSFSNWLLSVKRYPFNELRATRHGFTCKYVICDINSNEKYSCVPTKNFDHVSILEDLIMQGECKPLPPDMTNIMDYMFYWGLQKSPRWYHKVLSTLSGMLVGPEPCERKDMFMECIYWLVREMIMDSSYDFYSNEGQIVMDAWHGYCCHWYDYNNKFSFQILTSMSQSFVVDCIKDLDSLGFLQPHNAVHCGTVM
;
A
#
# COMPACT_ATOMS: atom_id res chain seq x y z
N MET A 1 23.68 3.18 21.18
CA MET A 1 22.45 4.00 21.29
C MET A 1 22.72 5.33 20.58
N ARG A 2 22.30 5.47 19.32
CA ARG A 2 22.46 6.73 18.58
C ARG A 2 21.21 7.56 18.85
N ILE A 3 21.36 8.65 19.60
CA ILE A 3 20.33 9.67 19.75
C ILE A 3 20.32 10.44 18.44
N SER A 4 19.42 10.08 17.52
CA SER A 4 19.13 10.92 16.37
C SER A 4 18.52 12.22 16.88
N ALA A 5 19.10 13.36 16.51
CA ALA A 5 18.57 14.66 16.85
C ALA A 5 17.12 14.76 16.34
N THR A 6 16.18 14.84 17.27
CA THR A 6 14.77 15.11 16.95
C THR A 6 14.68 16.48 16.29
N PRO A 7 14.12 16.59 15.07
CA PRO A 7 13.95 17.88 14.42
C PRO A 7 13.10 18.81 15.31
N SER A 8 13.48 20.08 15.39
CA SER A 8 12.77 21.06 16.24
C SER A 8 11.31 21.22 15.80
N PHE A 9 10.43 21.52 16.76
CA PHE A 9 8.99 21.80 16.58
C PHE A 9 8.70 22.77 15.42
N SER A 10 9.57 23.75 15.20
CA SER A 10 9.52 24.73 14.09
C SER A 10 9.74 24.12 12.70
N ASN A 11 10.60 23.10 12.58
CA ASN A 11 10.79 22.36 11.33
C ASN A 11 9.59 21.46 11.01
N TRP A 12 8.92 20.95 12.05
CA TRP A 12 7.71 20.15 11.89
C TRP A 12 6.49 21.02 11.50
N LEU A 13 6.30 22.19 12.10
CA LEU A 13 5.24 23.13 11.67
C LEU A 13 5.44 23.62 10.22
N LEU A 14 6.69 23.75 9.76
CA LEU A 14 6.98 23.99 8.35
C LEU A 14 6.72 22.75 7.48
N SER A 15 6.80 21.53 8.02
CA SER A 15 6.33 20.31 7.37
C SER A 15 4.83 20.08 7.47
N VAL A 16 4.08 20.73 8.38
CA VAL A 16 2.61 20.74 8.36
C VAL A 16 2.09 21.44 7.11
N LYS A 17 2.86 22.41 6.56
CA LYS A 17 2.62 22.97 5.21
C LYS A 17 2.97 22.02 4.07
N ARG A 18 3.61 20.87 4.33
CA ARG A 18 3.85 19.85 3.32
C ARG A 18 2.62 18.97 3.21
N TYR A 19 2.21 18.79 1.96
CA TYR A 19 1.32 17.69 1.59
C TYR A 19 1.90 16.38 2.13
N PRO A 20 1.10 15.50 2.77
CA PRO A 20 -0.36 15.48 2.76
C PRO A 20 -1.06 16.06 4.01
N PHE A 21 -0.34 16.69 4.93
CA PHE A 21 -0.90 17.12 6.23
C PHE A 21 -1.81 18.35 6.14
N ASN A 22 -1.72 19.14 5.07
CA ASN A 22 -2.63 20.27 4.80
C ASN A 22 -4.11 19.86 4.65
N GLU A 23 -4.37 18.60 4.26
CA GLU A 23 -5.73 18.09 4.07
C GLU A 23 -6.36 17.57 5.38
N LEU A 24 -5.55 17.42 6.42
CA LEU A 24 -6.06 17.06 7.73
C LEU A 24 -6.76 18.26 8.33
N ARG A 25 -8.05 18.11 8.63
CA ARG A 25 -8.81 19.17 9.29
C ARG A 25 -8.26 19.36 10.69
N ALA A 26 -7.64 20.53 10.91
CA ALA A 26 -7.40 21.04 12.25
C ALA A 26 -8.75 21.49 12.83
N THR A 27 -9.12 20.93 13.98
CA THR A 27 -10.28 21.36 14.76
C THR A 27 -9.81 22.21 15.95
N ARG A 28 -10.75 22.85 16.64
CA ARG A 28 -10.46 23.56 17.90
C ARG A 28 -9.85 22.65 18.98
N HIS A 29 -9.87 21.32 18.80
CA HIS A 29 -9.47 20.32 19.78
C HIS A 29 -8.41 19.35 19.22
N GLY A 30 -7.71 19.72 18.14
CA GLY A 30 -6.62 18.91 17.57
C GLY A 30 -6.86 18.46 16.12
N PHE A 31 -6.07 17.48 15.67
CA PHE A 31 -6.11 16.94 14.31
C PHE A 31 -7.14 15.82 14.16
N THR A 32 -7.97 15.85 13.10
CA THR A 32 -8.86 14.73 12.78
C THR A 32 -8.33 13.94 11.60
N CYS A 33 -7.77 12.76 11.86
CA CYS A 33 -7.56 11.71 10.87
C CYS A 33 -8.26 10.44 11.34
N LYS A 34 -8.67 9.57 10.40
CA LYS A 34 -9.34 8.30 10.75
C LYS A 34 -8.35 7.21 11.17
N TYR A 35 -7.16 7.25 10.57
CA TYR A 35 -6.10 6.29 10.76
C TYR A 35 -4.76 6.99 10.92
N VAL A 36 -3.88 6.36 11.68
CA VAL A 36 -2.44 6.66 11.71
C VAL A 36 -1.65 5.42 11.31
N ILE A 37 -0.55 5.62 10.60
CA ILE A 37 0.46 4.59 10.40
C ILE A 37 1.55 4.78 11.44
N CYS A 38 1.78 3.79 12.29
CA CYS A 38 2.84 3.81 13.30
C CYS A 38 3.98 2.86 12.91
N ASP A 39 5.21 3.29 13.15
CA ASP A 39 6.40 2.42 13.02
C ASP A 39 6.51 1.55 14.26
N ILE A 40 6.52 0.23 14.09
CA ILE A 40 6.52 -0.69 15.23
C ILE A 40 7.95 -0.97 15.72
N ASN A 41 8.98 -0.89 14.86
CA ASN A 41 10.30 -1.46 15.21
C ASN A 41 11.50 -1.02 14.34
N SER A 42 11.47 0.13 13.65
CA SER A 42 12.57 0.64 12.78
C SER A 42 13.00 -0.28 11.62
N ASN A 43 12.48 -1.51 11.55
CA ASN A 43 12.69 -2.50 10.50
C ASN A 43 11.60 -2.41 9.42
N GLU A 44 11.13 -1.20 9.12
CA GLU A 44 10.09 -0.93 8.11
C GLU A 44 8.76 -1.69 8.35
N LYS A 45 8.51 -2.09 9.61
CA LYS A 45 7.27 -2.74 10.00
C LYS A 45 6.28 -1.69 10.44
N TYR A 46 5.26 -1.50 9.62
CA TYR A 46 4.20 -0.53 9.87
C TYR A 46 2.94 -1.20 10.41
N SER A 47 2.32 -0.56 11.39
CA SER A 47 0.94 -0.82 11.80
C SER A 47 0.05 0.32 11.35
N CYS A 48 -1.18 0.01 10.93
CA CYS A 48 -2.19 1.05 10.80
C CYS A 48 -3.17 0.91 11.96
N VAL A 49 -3.44 2.02 12.65
CA VAL A 49 -4.29 2.05 13.85
C VAL A 49 -5.40 3.07 13.63
N PRO A 50 -6.68 2.69 13.81
CA PRO A 50 -7.77 3.66 13.87
C PRO A 50 -7.54 4.65 15.00
N THR A 51 -7.66 5.95 14.75
CA THR A 51 -7.45 6.98 15.78
C THR A 51 -8.44 6.90 16.93
N LYS A 52 -9.64 6.36 16.68
CA LYS A 52 -10.64 6.05 17.71
C LYS A 52 -10.18 5.02 18.76
N ASN A 53 -9.09 4.30 18.51
CA ASN A 53 -8.54 3.32 19.44
C ASN A 53 -7.60 3.96 20.48
N PHE A 54 -7.33 5.27 20.40
CA PHE A 54 -6.58 6.00 21.40
C PHE A 54 -7.55 6.59 22.42
N ASP A 55 -7.40 6.22 23.70
CA ASP A 55 -8.28 6.68 24.78
C ASP A 55 -8.18 8.20 25.01
N HIS A 56 -7.00 8.77 24.78
CA HIS A 56 -6.72 10.18 24.97
C HIS A 56 -6.09 10.78 23.72
N VAL A 57 -6.69 11.87 23.22
CA VAL A 57 -6.19 12.63 22.06
C VAL A 57 -4.76 13.11 22.28
N SER A 58 -4.40 13.49 23.51
CA SER A 58 -3.04 13.94 23.84
C SER A 58 -1.97 12.88 23.56
N ILE A 59 -2.25 11.59 23.79
CA ILE A 59 -1.29 10.51 23.50
C ILE A 59 -1.05 10.41 21.99
N LEU A 60 -2.13 10.50 21.21
CA LEU A 60 -2.03 10.47 19.75
C LEU A 60 -1.25 11.67 19.23
N GLU A 61 -1.54 12.87 19.75
CA GLU A 61 -0.81 14.09 19.42
C GLU A 61 0.67 13.94 19.77
N ASP A 62 1.00 13.47 20.97
CA ASP A 62 2.39 13.25 21.40
C ASP A 62 3.13 12.27 20.45
N LEU A 63 2.50 11.16 20.07
CA LEU A 63 3.09 10.19 19.13
C LEU A 63 3.29 10.78 17.73
N ILE A 64 2.34 11.59 17.25
CA ILE A 64 2.47 12.29 15.97
C ILE A 64 3.60 13.32 16.03
N MET A 65 3.67 14.08 17.12
CA MET A 65 4.70 15.10 17.36
C MET A 65 6.10 14.49 17.48
N GLN A 66 6.20 13.29 18.03
CA GLN A 66 7.46 12.52 18.10
C GLN A 66 7.84 11.87 16.76
N GLY A 67 6.92 11.83 15.78
CA GLY A 67 7.13 11.18 14.49
C GLY A 67 6.94 9.66 14.51
N GLU A 68 6.48 9.11 15.63
CA GLU A 68 6.22 7.67 15.82
C GLU A 68 4.97 7.20 15.07
N CYS A 69 4.00 8.10 14.89
CA CYS A 69 2.80 7.87 14.12
C CYS A 69 2.60 8.97 13.06
N LYS A 70 2.18 8.57 11.87
CA LYS A 70 1.94 9.45 10.71
C LYS A 70 0.44 9.45 10.41
N PRO A 71 -0.25 10.59 10.53
CA PRO A 71 -1.68 10.66 10.23
C PRO A 71 -1.95 10.52 8.74
N LEU A 72 -2.95 9.70 8.39
CA LEU A 72 -3.29 9.45 7.00
C LEU A 72 -4.25 10.52 6.45
N PRO A 73 -3.97 11.08 5.26
CA PRO A 73 -4.90 11.98 4.59
C PRO A 73 -6.19 11.26 4.16
N PRO A 74 -7.24 12.01 3.79
CA PRO A 74 -8.50 11.44 3.32
C PRO A 74 -8.35 10.44 2.17
N ASP A 75 -7.42 10.69 1.25
CA ASP A 75 -7.25 9.85 0.06
C ASP A 75 -6.66 8.48 0.39
N MET A 76 -5.65 8.45 1.26
CA MET A 76 -5.07 7.21 1.79
C MET A 76 -6.07 6.48 2.71
N THR A 77 -6.94 7.22 3.39
CA THR A 77 -7.98 6.65 4.25
C THR A 77 -8.96 5.78 3.44
N ASN A 78 -9.30 6.16 2.21
CA ASN A 78 -10.15 5.36 1.33
C ASN A 78 -9.52 4.00 0.98
N ILE A 79 -8.21 3.99 0.69
CA ILE A 79 -7.45 2.76 0.47
C ILE A 79 -7.47 1.91 1.73
N MET A 80 -7.16 2.51 2.89
CA MET A 80 -7.12 1.78 4.16
C MET A 80 -8.46 1.20 4.56
N ASP A 81 -9.57 1.89 4.31
CA ASP A 81 -10.91 1.35 4.54
C ASP A 81 -11.20 0.09 3.73
N TYR A 82 -10.63 -0.04 2.54
CA TYR A 82 -10.69 -1.27 1.76
C TYR A 82 -9.72 -2.32 2.30
N MET A 83 -8.47 -1.92 2.59
CA MET A 83 -7.41 -2.83 3.05
C MET A 83 -7.73 -3.46 4.40
N PHE A 84 -8.34 -2.75 5.34
CA PHE A 84 -8.77 -3.30 6.62
C PHE A 84 -9.86 -4.36 6.48
N TYR A 85 -10.82 -4.14 5.59
CA TYR A 85 -11.96 -5.04 5.45
C TYR A 85 -11.63 -6.25 4.57
N TRP A 86 -10.96 -6.01 3.44
CA TRP A 86 -10.68 -7.02 2.43
C TRP A 86 -9.20 -7.37 2.32
N GLY A 87 -8.33 -6.36 2.23
CA GLY A 87 -6.90 -6.57 1.94
C GLY A 87 -6.21 -7.49 2.95
N LEU A 88 -6.38 -7.23 4.24
CA LEU A 88 -5.75 -8.02 5.32
C LEU A 88 -6.22 -9.47 5.34
N GLN A 89 -7.50 -9.72 5.07
CA GLN A 89 -8.05 -11.08 5.02
C GLN A 89 -7.61 -11.83 3.77
N LYS A 90 -7.43 -11.11 2.65
CA LYS A 90 -7.07 -11.70 1.36
C LYS A 90 -5.58 -12.01 1.26
N SER A 91 -4.73 -11.04 1.59
CA SER A 91 -3.28 -11.22 1.63
C SER A 91 -2.66 -10.29 2.68
N PRO A 92 -2.18 -10.84 3.82
CA PRO A 92 -1.43 -10.08 4.80
C PRO A 92 -0.15 -9.46 4.22
N ARG A 93 0.48 -10.15 3.24
CA ARG A 93 1.69 -9.67 2.58
C ARG A 93 1.40 -8.41 1.76
N TRP A 94 0.35 -8.44 0.94
CA TRP A 94 -0.11 -7.28 0.20
C TRP A 94 -0.48 -6.13 1.13
N TYR A 95 -1.23 -6.41 2.22
CA TYR A 95 -1.57 -5.41 3.23
C TYR A 95 -0.34 -4.69 3.80
N HIS A 96 0.68 -5.43 4.24
CA HIS A 96 1.89 -4.83 4.77
C HIS A 96 2.70 -4.06 3.71
N LYS A 97 2.70 -4.51 2.45
CA LYS A 97 3.32 -3.77 1.35
C LYS A 97 2.62 -2.45 1.08
N VAL A 98 1.29 -2.43 1.06
CA VAL A 98 0.51 -1.19 0.95
C VAL A 98 0.83 -0.24 2.10
N LEU A 99 0.90 -0.73 3.35
CA LEU A 99 1.28 0.14 4.48
C LEU A 99 2.68 0.75 4.33
N SER A 100 3.64 -0.04 3.88
CA SER A 100 5.00 0.43 3.60
C SER A 100 5.01 1.50 2.50
N THR A 101 4.31 1.25 1.40
CA THR A 101 4.15 2.21 0.29
C THR A 101 3.52 3.51 0.75
N LEU A 102 2.39 3.46 1.46
CA LEU A 102 1.72 4.66 1.97
C LEU A 102 2.63 5.42 2.95
N SER A 103 3.30 4.72 3.87
CA SER A 103 4.27 5.33 4.80
C SER A 103 5.42 6.02 4.08
N GLY A 104 5.90 5.45 2.97
CA GLY A 104 6.92 6.06 2.11
C GLY A 104 6.40 7.32 1.42
N MET A 105 5.18 7.28 0.86
CA MET A 105 4.53 8.44 0.23
C MET A 105 4.29 9.60 1.22
N LEU A 106 4.04 9.32 2.49
CA LEU A 106 3.90 10.36 3.54
C LEU A 106 5.22 11.09 3.83
N VAL A 107 6.37 10.46 3.58
CA VAL A 107 7.72 11.01 3.85
C VAL A 107 8.39 11.54 2.58
N GLY A 108 7.87 11.18 1.42
CA GLY A 108 8.39 11.58 0.11
C GLY A 108 8.45 13.10 -0.07
N PRO A 109 9.40 13.60 -0.89
CA PRO A 109 9.52 15.03 -1.15
C PRO A 109 8.38 15.59 -1.99
N GLU A 110 7.72 14.74 -2.79
CA GLU A 110 6.71 15.13 -3.77
C GLU A 110 5.33 14.58 -3.40
N PRO A 111 4.26 15.37 -3.61
CA PRO A 111 2.90 14.88 -3.48
C PRO A 111 2.66 13.78 -4.51
N CYS A 112 2.22 12.61 -4.06
CA CYS A 112 1.80 11.54 -4.95
C CYS A 112 0.37 11.83 -5.45
N GLU A 113 0.16 11.81 -6.77
CA GLU A 113 -1.18 11.91 -7.32
C GLU A 113 -2.02 10.71 -6.87
N ARG A 114 -3.32 10.94 -6.64
CA ARG A 114 -4.23 9.91 -6.15
C ARG A 114 -4.27 8.68 -7.06
N LYS A 115 -4.20 8.91 -8.37
CA LYS A 115 -4.11 7.87 -9.39
C LYS A 115 -2.88 6.99 -9.17
N ASP A 116 -1.71 7.59 -9.07
CA ASP A 116 -0.45 6.88 -8.90
C ASP A 116 -0.44 6.10 -7.58
N MET A 117 -0.97 6.70 -6.51
CA MET A 117 -1.12 6.03 -5.23
C MET A 117 -1.99 4.76 -5.33
N PHE A 118 -3.13 4.84 -6.04
CA PHE A 118 -4.01 3.69 -6.24
C PHE A 118 -3.32 2.60 -7.07
N MET A 119 -2.69 3.00 -8.18
CA MET A 119 -1.97 2.08 -9.08
C MET A 119 -0.82 1.39 -8.35
N GLU A 120 -0.02 2.12 -7.58
CA GLU A 120 1.10 1.57 -6.81
C GLU A 120 0.62 0.58 -5.74
N CYS A 121 -0.50 0.84 -5.07
CA CYS A 121 -1.05 -0.09 -4.09
C CYS A 121 -1.54 -1.40 -4.75
N ILE A 122 -2.15 -1.32 -5.93
CA ILE A 122 -2.66 -2.48 -6.67
C ILE A 122 -1.53 -3.22 -7.40
N TYR A 123 -0.47 -2.53 -7.80
CA TYR A 123 0.74 -3.09 -8.38
C TYR A 123 1.29 -4.23 -7.50
N TRP A 124 1.35 -4.03 -6.18
CA TRP A 124 1.83 -5.07 -5.26
C TRP A 124 0.98 -6.32 -5.25
N LEU A 125 -0.34 -6.18 -5.38
CA LEU A 125 -1.26 -7.31 -5.49
C LEU A 125 -1.06 -8.06 -6.81
N VAL A 126 -0.98 -7.34 -7.93
CA VAL A 126 -0.77 -7.96 -9.25
C VAL A 126 0.57 -8.70 -9.29
N ARG A 127 1.63 -8.06 -8.78
CA ARG A 127 2.94 -8.68 -8.63
C ARG A 127 2.88 -9.97 -7.81
N GLU A 128 2.17 -9.96 -6.68
CA GLU A 128 1.99 -11.15 -5.85
C GLU A 128 1.26 -12.26 -6.60
N MET A 129 0.17 -11.93 -7.31
CA MET A 129 -0.57 -12.91 -8.12
C MET A 129 0.28 -13.54 -9.22
N ILE A 130 1.11 -12.75 -9.90
CA ILE A 130 2.04 -13.25 -10.92
C ILE A 130 3.04 -14.21 -10.25
N MET A 131 3.67 -13.80 -9.14
CA MET A 131 4.63 -14.65 -8.40
C MET A 131 4.01 -15.97 -7.90
N ASP A 132 2.74 -15.95 -7.51
CA ASP A 132 2.04 -17.14 -7.01
C ASP A 132 1.59 -18.09 -8.14
N SER A 133 1.49 -17.58 -9.38
CA SER A 133 1.02 -18.32 -10.55
C SER A 133 2.09 -19.19 -11.25
N SER A 134 3.15 -19.56 -10.54
CA SER A 134 4.33 -20.29 -11.07
C SER A 134 5.21 -19.50 -12.05
N TYR A 135 4.80 -18.29 -12.46
CA TYR A 135 5.64 -17.36 -13.19
C TYR A 135 6.61 -16.65 -12.24
N ASP A 136 7.89 -16.62 -12.58
CA ASP A 136 8.78 -15.64 -11.98
C ASP A 136 8.29 -14.25 -12.40
N PHE A 137 8.07 -13.34 -11.45
CA PHE A 137 7.72 -11.96 -11.77
C PHE A 137 8.76 -11.32 -12.72
N TYR A 138 10.02 -11.73 -12.61
CA TYR A 138 11.11 -11.24 -13.45
C TYR A 138 11.26 -12.01 -14.78
N SER A 139 10.42 -13.01 -15.04
CA SER A 139 10.33 -13.65 -16.36
C SER A 139 9.73 -12.70 -17.39
N ASN A 140 9.98 -12.99 -18.68
CA ASN A 140 9.39 -12.22 -19.77
C ASN A 140 7.86 -12.28 -19.71
N GLU A 141 7.29 -13.44 -19.39
CA GLU A 141 5.86 -13.67 -19.28
C GLU A 141 5.26 -12.84 -18.14
N GLY A 142 5.91 -12.83 -16.97
CA GLY A 142 5.50 -12.00 -15.83
C GLY A 142 5.50 -10.51 -16.17
N GLN A 143 6.53 -10.04 -16.88
CA GLN A 143 6.59 -8.64 -17.34
C GLN A 143 5.52 -8.33 -18.40
N ILE A 144 5.24 -9.25 -19.33
CA ILE A 144 4.17 -9.09 -20.33
C ILE A 144 2.80 -8.93 -19.65
N VAL A 145 2.49 -9.76 -18.65
CA VAL A 145 1.24 -9.64 -17.88
C VAL A 145 1.19 -8.30 -17.15
N MET A 146 2.32 -7.87 -16.58
CA MET A 146 2.40 -6.61 -15.84
C MET A 146 2.19 -5.39 -16.74
N ASP A 147 2.85 -5.36 -17.89
CA ASP A 147 2.74 -4.28 -18.88
C ASP A 147 1.33 -4.24 -19.48
N ALA A 148 0.76 -5.40 -19.80
CA ALA A 148 -0.60 -5.52 -20.30
C ALA A 148 -1.62 -5.05 -19.24
N TRP A 149 -1.45 -5.43 -17.98
CA TRP A 149 -2.27 -4.95 -16.86
C TRP A 149 -2.14 -3.43 -16.70
N HIS A 150 -0.92 -2.91 -16.72
CA HIS A 150 -0.69 -1.48 -16.57
C HIS A 150 -1.34 -0.70 -17.71
N GLY A 151 -1.14 -1.11 -18.96
CA GLY A 151 -1.79 -0.51 -20.13
C GLY A 151 -3.32 -0.63 -20.10
N TYR A 152 -3.83 -1.76 -19.61
CA TYR A 152 -5.26 -1.95 -19.42
C TYR A 152 -5.82 -1.06 -18.32
N CYS A 153 -5.18 -0.91 -17.16
CA CYS A 153 -5.75 -0.21 -16.01
C CYS A 153 -5.41 1.28 -15.92
N CYS A 154 -4.29 1.74 -16.49
CA CYS A 154 -3.82 3.12 -16.32
C CYS A 154 -4.72 4.18 -16.99
N HIS A 155 -5.55 3.77 -17.95
CA HIS A 155 -6.51 4.64 -18.63
C HIS A 155 -7.91 4.58 -18.03
N TRP A 156 -8.13 3.74 -17.03
CA TRP A 156 -9.46 3.48 -16.50
C TRP A 156 -9.77 4.30 -15.26
N TYR A 157 -11.01 4.79 -15.27
CA TYR A 157 -11.78 5.21 -14.11
C TYR A 157 -11.39 6.53 -13.45
N ASP A 158 -12.39 7.11 -12.79
CA ASP A 158 -12.26 8.25 -11.90
C ASP A 158 -11.68 7.78 -10.56
N TYR A 159 -10.42 8.08 -10.28
CA TYR A 159 -9.69 7.65 -9.07
C TYR A 159 -10.18 8.39 -7.81
N ASN A 160 -11.48 8.62 -7.63
CA ASN A 160 -11.97 9.65 -6.71
C ASN A 160 -12.34 9.15 -5.30
N ASN A 161 -12.60 7.85 -5.12
CA ASN A 161 -13.12 7.35 -3.85
C ASN A 161 -12.77 5.87 -3.59
N LYS A 162 -13.19 5.37 -2.42
CA LYS A 162 -13.03 3.97 -2.01
C LYS A 162 -13.61 2.96 -3.01
N PHE A 163 -14.79 3.25 -3.60
CA PHE A 163 -15.41 2.36 -4.57
C PHE A 163 -14.56 2.25 -5.84
N SER A 164 -13.97 3.35 -6.30
CA SER A 164 -13.03 3.34 -7.42
C SER A 164 -11.84 2.41 -7.14
N PHE A 165 -11.25 2.48 -5.94
CA PHE A 165 -10.15 1.58 -5.54
C PHE A 165 -10.58 0.11 -5.55
N GLN A 166 -11.75 -0.18 -4.98
CA GLN A 166 -12.32 -1.53 -4.94
C GLN A 166 -12.60 -2.11 -6.34
N ILE A 167 -13.20 -1.32 -7.23
CA ILE A 167 -13.51 -1.71 -8.61
C ILE A 167 -12.20 -2.00 -9.34
N LEU A 168 -11.24 -1.08 -9.29
CA LEU A 168 -9.95 -1.24 -9.95
C LEU A 168 -9.19 -2.47 -9.43
N THR A 169 -9.21 -2.72 -8.12
CA THR A 169 -8.64 -3.93 -7.52
C THR A 169 -9.28 -5.20 -8.09
N SER A 170 -10.61 -5.23 -8.17
CA SER A 170 -11.36 -6.41 -8.64
C SER A 170 -11.15 -6.67 -10.13
N MET A 171 -11.14 -5.61 -10.93
CA MET A 171 -10.80 -5.67 -12.36
C MET A 171 -9.38 -6.17 -12.57
N SER A 172 -8.41 -5.63 -11.83
CA SER A 172 -7.01 -6.03 -11.92
C SER A 172 -6.84 -7.52 -11.63
N GLN A 173 -7.50 -8.03 -10.59
CA GLN A 173 -7.47 -9.46 -10.26
C GLN A 173 -8.04 -10.32 -11.38
N SER A 174 -9.19 -9.93 -11.92
CA SER A 174 -9.85 -10.68 -13.00
C SER A 174 -8.98 -10.70 -14.25
N PHE A 175 -8.45 -9.53 -14.65
CA PHE A 175 -7.54 -9.40 -15.78
C PHE A 175 -6.31 -10.30 -15.65
N VAL A 176 -5.63 -10.25 -14.51
CA VAL A 176 -4.41 -11.04 -14.28
C VAL A 176 -4.70 -12.53 -14.32
N VAL A 177 -5.80 -12.97 -13.71
CA VAL A 177 -6.22 -14.38 -13.74
C VAL A 177 -6.50 -14.85 -15.17
N ASP A 178 -7.15 -14.02 -15.99
CA ASP A 178 -7.47 -14.38 -17.36
C ASP A 178 -6.21 -14.38 -18.24
N CYS A 179 -5.32 -13.40 -18.09
CA CYS A 179 -4.03 -13.39 -18.79
C CYS A 179 -3.16 -14.61 -18.44
N ILE A 180 -3.13 -15.02 -17.16
CA ILE A 180 -2.41 -16.24 -16.75
C ILE A 180 -3.01 -17.46 -17.44
N LYS A 181 -4.33 -17.64 -17.40
CA LYS A 181 -4.99 -18.77 -18.09
C LYS A 181 -4.72 -18.79 -19.60
N ASP A 182 -4.69 -17.63 -20.23
CA ASP A 182 -4.40 -17.53 -21.66
C ASP A 182 -2.96 -17.97 -21.95
N LEU A 183 -1.99 -17.51 -21.14
CA LEU A 183 -0.59 -17.96 -21.27
C LEU A 183 -0.43 -19.46 -21.02
N ASP A 184 -1.14 -20.01 -20.04
CA ASP A 184 -1.18 -21.45 -19.76
C ASP A 184 -1.70 -22.22 -20.97
N SER A 185 -2.80 -21.75 -21.58
CA SER A 185 -3.44 -22.38 -22.73
C SER A 185 -2.55 -22.38 -23.99
N LEU A 186 -1.67 -21.39 -24.11
CA LEU A 186 -0.70 -21.26 -25.19
C LEU A 186 0.56 -22.11 -24.96
N GLY A 187 0.66 -22.82 -23.83
CA GLY A 187 1.78 -23.71 -23.52
C GLY A 187 3.03 -22.98 -23.04
N PHE A 188 2.92 -21.73 -22.57
CA PHE A 188 4.05 -21.01 -21.97
C PHE A 188 4.39 -21.53 -20.57
N LEU A 189 3.48 -22.26 -19.92
CA LEU A 189 3.81 -22.99 -18.69
C LEU A 189 4.61 -24.26 -19.01
N GLN A 190 5.93 -24.17 -18.89
CA GLN A 190 6.70 -25.35 -18.52
C GLN A 190 6.71 -25.47 -17.00
N PRO A 191 6.30 -26.61 -16.42
CA PRO A 191 6.32 -26.80 -14.97
C PRO A 191 7.77 -26.72 -14.48
N HIS A 192 8.17 -25.56 -13.97
CA HIS A 192 9.51 -25.33 -13.44
C HIS A 192 9.83 -26.16 -12.18
N ASN A 193 8.87 -26.94 -11.66
CA ASN A 193 9.01 -27.78 -10.47
C ASN A 193 8.67 -29.28 -10.72
N ALA A 194 9.13 -29.87 -11.83
CA ALA A 194 9.28 -31.32 -11.92
C ALA A 194 10.67 -31.81 -11.46
N VAL A 195 11.37 -31.06 -10.59
CA VAL A 195 12.71 -31.41 -10.10
C VAL A 195 12.65 -31.97 -8.67
N HIS A 196 12.77 -33.29 -8.62
CA HIS A 196 13.36 -34.10 -7.54
C HIS A 196 12.67 -34.13 -6.17
N CYS A 197 11.56 -34.86 -6.07
CA CYS A 197 11.36 -35.71 -4.90
C CYS A 197 12.17 -37.01 -5.13
N GLY A 198 13.48 -36.92 -4.95
CA GLY A 198 14.36 -38.09 -4.89
C GLY A 198 14.05 -38.87 -3.63
N THR A 199 13.43 -40.02 -3.79
CA THR A 199 13.32 -41.06 -2.76
C THR A 199 14.72 -41.38 -2.24
N VAL A 200 15.04 -40.94 -1.03
CA VAL A 200 16.20 -41.45 -0.29
C VAL A 200 15.77 -42.79 0.28
N MET A 201 16.29 -43.89 -0.29
CA MET A 201 16.29 -45.22 0.35
C MET A 201 17.47 -45.33 1.30
#